data_AF-A0A493T2N7-F1
#
_entry.id   AF-A0A493T2N7-F1
#
_cell.length_a   1.000
_cell.length_b   1.000
_cell.length_c   1.000
_cell.angle_alpha   90.00
_cell.angle_beta   90.00
_cell.angle_gamma   90.00
#
_symmetry.space_group_name_H-M   'P 1'
#
loop_
_entity.id
_entity.type
_entity.pdbx_description
1 polymer ?
#
loop_
_entity_poly.entity_id
_entity_poly.type
_entity_poly.pdbx_seq_one_letter_code
_entity_poly.pdbx_strand_id
1 'polypeptide(L)'
;AEAQNALRSLEGLEALEQLTTLHLRDNQLEALDGFSSSMKCLQYLNLRWVLLASRWDLSTYIYLYRTLCSLFFRNNGISAFEEVAKLQVLPMLKALVLLDNPCSDEPNYRLEVLVLLPRLERLDKESFEQDERAEANEIRQKRQEEEKVRTAQGRGWRVRSV
;
A
#
# COMPACT_ATOMS: atom_id res chain seq x y z
N ALA A 1 -12.85 -17.09 18.63
CA ALA A 1 -12.69 -16.11 19.71
C ALA A 1 -12.39 -14.77 19.05
N GLU A 2 -13.42 -13.94 18.90
CA GLU A 2 -13.31 -12.64 18.25
C GLU A 2 -12.89 -11.62 19.30
N ALA A 3 -11.63 -11.20 19.27
CA ALA A 3 -11.20 -10.05 20.04
C ALA A 3 -11.54 -8.80 19.24
N GLN A 4 -12.75 -8.26 19.47
CA GLN A 4 -13.03 -6.87 19.16
C GLN A 4 -12.26 -6.03 20.18
N ASN A 5 -11.12 -5.48 19.77
CA ASN A 5 -10.42 -4.55 20.62
C ASN A 5 -10.90 -3.14 20.27
N ALA A 6 -11.38 -2.37 21.23
CA ALA A 6 -11.72 -0.97 21.01
C ALA A 6 -10.46 -0.09 20.87
N LEU A 7 -9.40 -0.62 20.25
CA LEU A 7 -8.14 0.08 20.02
C LEU A 7 -8.41 1.25 19.08
N ARG A 8 -8.07 2.44 19.57
CA ARG A 8 -8.15 3.71 18.84
C ARG A 8 -6.77 4.20 18.39
N SER A 9 -5.70 3.66 18.95
CA SER A 9 -4.30 3.92 18.58
C SER A 9 -3.45 2.67 18.79
N LEU A 10 -2.21 2.70 18.28
CA LEU A 10 -1.19 1.67 18.51
C LEU A 10 -0.30 1.94 19.75
N GLU A 11 -0.67 2.93 20.56
CA GLU A 11 0.06 3.30 21.78
C GLU A 11 0.15 2.11 22.76
N GLY A 12 1.33 1.92 23.36
CA GLY A 12 1.60 0.82 24.29
C GLY A 12 2.10 -0.47 23.64
N LEU A 13 2.12 -0.55 22.30
CA LEU A 13 2.69 -1.69 21.57
C LEU A 13 4.22 -1.56 21.37
N GLU A 14 4.84 -0.48 21.83
CA GLU A 14 6.26 -0.18 21.58
C GLU A 14 7.19 -1.16 22.28
N ALA A 15 6.76 -1.76 23.40
CA ALA A 15 7.53 -2.76 24.12
C ALA A 15 7.58 -4.13 23.42
N LEU A 16 6.72 -4.34 22.40
CA LEU A 16 6.61 -5.63 21.69
C LEU A 16 7.62 -5.72 20.53
N GLU A 17 8.91 -5.61 20.83
CA GLU A 17 9.99 -5.55 19.83
C GLU A 17 10.04 -6.78 18.90
N GLN A 18 9.59 -7.92 19.39
CA GLN A 18 9.57 -9.20 18.66
C GLN A 18 8.25 -9.46 17.93
N LEU A 19 7.31 -8.50 17.93
CA LEU A 19 6.02 -8.66 17.28
C LEU A 19 6.19 -8.77 15.76
N THR A 20 5.81 -9.92 15.19
CA THR A 20 5.87 -10.17 13.74
C THR A 20 4.52 -10.02 13.06
N THR A 21 3.44 -10.23 13.80
CA THR A 21 2.07 -10.29 13.28
C THR A 21 1.18 -9.44 14.16
N LEU A 22 0.50 -8.46 13.55
CA LEU A 22 -0.44 -7.58 14.23
C LEU A 22 -1.81 -7.66 13.54
N HIS A 23 -2.80 -8.09 14.30
CA HIS A 23 -4.20 -8.10 13.88
C HIS A 23 -4.94 -6.95 14.55
N LEU A 24 -5.45 -6.03 13.74
CA LEU A 24 -6.24 -4.87 14.16
C LEU A 24 -7.64 -4.88 13.52
N ARG A 25 -8.10 -6.07 13.10
CA ARG A 25 -9.42 -6.24 12.51
C ARG A 25 -10.52 -5.76 13.45
N ASP A 26 -11.57 -5.18 12.89
CA ASP A 26 -12.77 -4.80 13.64
C ASP A 26 -12.50 -3.79 14.78
N ASN A 27 -11.39 -3.04 14.69
CA ASN A 27 -11.05 -1.95 15.62
C ASN A 27 -11.59 -0.61 15.10
N GLN A 28 -11.67 0.40 15.98
CA GLN A 28 -12.19 1.75 15.68
C GLN A 28 -11.05 2.74 15.42
N LEU A 29 -10.04 2.36 14.63
CA LEU A 29 -8.95 3.27 14.32
C LEU A 29 -9.45 4.35 13.35
N GLU A 30 -9.41 5.61 13.77
CA GLU A 30 -9.78 6.74 12.92
C GLU A 30 -8.68 7.10 11.91
N ALA A 31 -7.45 6.68 12.20
CA ALA A 31 -6.27 6.78 11.36
C ALA A 31 -5.32 5.61 11.64
N LEU A 32 -4.49 5.28 10.66
CA LEU A 32 -3.44 4.28 10.83
C LEU A 32 -2.13 4.97 11.27
N ASP A 33 -1.98 5.17 12.57
CA ASP A 33 -0.83 5.86 13.18
C ASP A 33 -0.28 5.13 14.43
N GLY A 34 0.75 5.70 15.05
CA GLY A 34 1.29 5.19 16.32
C GLY A 34 2.26 4.02 16.19
N PHE A 35 2.73 3.68 14.99
CA PHE A 35 3.86 2.76 14.89
C PHE A 35 5.10 3.37 15.55
N SER A 36 5.99 2.50 16.04
CA SER A 36 7.24 2.89 16.69
C SER A 36 8.45 2.23 16.04
N SER A 37 9.61 2.88 16.17
CA SER A 37 10.89 2.36 15.68
C SER A 37 11.33 1.06 16.33
N SER A 38 10.70 0.66 17.44
CA SER A 38 10.89 -0.64 18.10
C SER A 38 10.21 -1.80 17.39
N MET A 39 9.23 -1.55 16.51
CA MET A 39 8.49 -2.57 15.75
C MET A 39 9.29 -3.13 14.55
N LYS A 40 10.55 -3.49 14.78
CA LYS A 40 11.52 -3.89 13.75
C LYS A 40 11.32 -5.31 13.22
N CYS A 41 10.39 -6.07 13.80
CA CYS A 41 10.09 -7.44 13.38
C CYS A 41 8.74 -7.57 12.69
N LEU A 42 7.94 -6.49 12.62
CA LEU A 42 6.57 -6.54 12.12
C LEU A 42 6.55 -6.83 10.62
N GLN A 43 6.00 -7.98 10.26
CA GLN A 43 5.97 -8.52 8.90
C GLN A 43 4.56 -8.63 8.33
N TYR A 44 3.56 -8.81 9.21
CA TYR A 44 2.17 -8.99 8.84
C TYR A 44 1.29 -8.01 9.59
N LEU A 45 0.49 -7.24 8.84
CA LEU A 45 -0.47 -6.29 9.38
C LEU A 45 -1.86 -6.52 8.76
N ASN A 46 -2.85 -6.71 9.62
CA ASN A 46 -4.23 -6.93 9.20
C ASN A 46 -5.16 -5.86 9.76
N LEU A 47 -5.73 -5.09 8.86
CA LEU A 47 -6.56 -3.90 9.09
C LEU A 47 -7.98 -4.12 8.60
N ARG A 48 -8.45 -5.36 8.55
CA ARG A 48 -9.78 -5.65 7.99
C ARG A 48 -10.88 -4.90 8.76
N TRP A 49 -11.82 -4.28 8.04
CA TRP A 49 -12.97 -3.57 8.66
C TRP A 49 -12.59 -2.40 9.58
N VAL A 50 -11.50 -1.70 9.29
CA VAL A 50 -11.08 -0.52 10.07
C VAL A 50 -11.63 0.79 9.47
N LEU A 51 -12.15 0.76 8.23
CA LEU A 51 -12.76 1.92 7.54
C LEU A 51 -11.82 3.14 7.40
N LEU A 52 -10.54 2.88 7.14
CA LEU A 52 -9.52 3.94 7.03
C LEU A 52 -9.78 4.91 5.86
N ALA A 53 -10.47 4.48 4.79
CA ALA A 53 -10.61 5.21 3.54
C ALA A 53 -9.26 5.77 3.06
N SER A 54 -9.10 7.10 3.05
CA SER A 54 -7.84 7.79 2.71
C SER A 54 -7.00 8.25 3.92
N ARG A 55 -7.45 7.96 5.16
CA ARG A 55 -6.83 8.39 6.43
C ARG A 55 -5.71 7.45 6.90
N TRP A 56 -4.86 7.06 5.97
CA TRP A 56 -3.68 6.26 6.26
C TRP A 56 -2.52 6.75 5.40
N ASP A 57 -1.34 6.73 6.00
CA ASP A 57 -0.07 6.96 5.33
C ASP A 57 1.04 6.29 6.14
N LEU A 58 1.79 5.39 5.50
CA LEU A 58 2.92 4.70 6.11
C LEU A 58 4.26 5.41 5.80
N SER A 59 4.23 6.54 5.07
CA SER A 59 5.40 7.25 4.56
C SER A 59 6.35 7.75 5.65
N THR A 60 5.82 8.00 6.85
CA THR A 60 6.58 8.47 8.02
C THR A 60 7.20 7.33 8.82
N TYR A 61 6.77 6.09 8.59
CA TYR A 61 7.12 4.90 9.37
C TYR A 61 8.21 4.06 8.68
N ILE A 62 9.35 4.70 8.41
CA ILE A 62 10.47 4.14 7.62
C ILE A 62 10.98 2.78 8.09
N TYR A 63 10.82 2.45 9.37
CA TYR A 63 11.27 1.19 9.95
C TYR A 63 10.43 0.00 9.46
N LEU A 64 9.16 0.22 9.08
CA LEU A 64 8.31 -0.80 8.48
C LEU A 64 8.79 -1.20 7.06
N TYR A 65 9.56 -0.34 6.39
CA TYR A 65 9.95 -0.54 4.99
C TYR A 65 10.84 -1.76 4.79
N ARG A 66 11.57 -2.16 5.84
CA ARG A 66 12.49 -3.30 5.83
C ARG A 66 11.82 -4.61 6.22
N THR A 67 10.60 -4.56 6.74
CA THR A 67 10.03 -5.67 7.52
C THR A 67 8.65 -6.06 7.02
N LEU A 68 7.80 -5.10 6.65
CA LEU A 68 6.41 -5.37 6.33
C LEU A 68 6.28 -6.05 4.96
N CYS A 69 5.85 -7.31 4.99
CA CYS A 69 5.75 -8.18 3.82
C CYS A 69 4.31 -8.48 3.42
N SER A 70 3.36 -8.38 4.35
CA SER A 70 1.95 -8.72 4.14
C SER A 70 1.03 -7.67 4.75
N LEU A 71 0.13 -7.13 3.93
CA LEU A 71 -0.81 -6.09 4.34
C LEU A 71 -2.24 -6.40 3.90
N PHE A 72 -3.16 -6.41 4.84
CA PHE A 72 -4.54 -6.85 4.61
C PHE A 72 -5.47 -5.66 4.88
N PHE A 73 -5.97 -5.06 3.81
CA PHE A 73 -6.86 -3.91 3.80
C PHE A 73 -8.31 -4.26 3.42
N ARG A 74 -8.72 -5.52 3.49
CA ARG A 74 -10.08 -5.91 3.13
C ARG A 74 -11.13 -5.05 3.84
N ASN A 75 -12.07 -4.49 3.08
CA ASN A 75 -13.12 -3.62 3.57
C ASN A 75 -12.61 -2.42 4.40
N ASN A 76 -11.82 -1.55 3.75
CA ASN A 76 -11.36 -0.28 4.33
C ASN A 76 -11.89 0.95 3.60
N GLY A 77 -12.69 0.82 2.54
CA GLY A 77 -13.18 1.94 1.77
C GLY A 77 -12.13 2.60 0.86
N ILE A 78 -11.09 1.87 0.44
CA ILE A 78 -10.09 2.37 -0.51
C ILE A 78 -10.73 2.48 -1.90
N SER A 79 -10.98 3.70 -2.36
CA SER A 79 -11.76 3.91 -3.58
C SER A 79 -10.94 4.11 -4.85
N ALA A 80 -9.64 4.40 -4.75
CA ALA A 80 -8.83 4.83 -5.89
C ALA A 80 -7.41 4.26 -5.86
N PHE A 81 -6.78 4.13 -7.02
CA PHE A 81 -5.42 3.58 -7.16
C PHE A 81 -4.34 4.51 -6.59
N GLU A 82 -4.60 5.82 -6.49
CA GLU A 82 -3.73 6.80 -5.85
C GLU A 82 -3.49 6.46 -4.37
N GLU A 83 -4.47 5.86 -3.70
CA GLU A 83 -4.30 5.36 -2.34
C GLU A 83 -3.35 4.17 -2.33
N VAL A 84 -3.52 3.21 -3.24
CA VAL A 84 -2.60 2.06 -3.39
C VAL A 84 -1.18 2.52 -3.71
N ALA A 85 -1.02 3.61 -4.46
CA ALA A 85 0.27 4.19 -4.81
C ALA A 85 1.08 4.63 -3.57
N LYS A 86 0.45 4.93 -2.43
CA LYS A 86 1.14 5.23 -1.16
C LYS A 86 1.97 4.04 -0.67
N LEU A 87 1.62 2.81 -1.04
CA LEU A 87 2.35 1.59 -0.64
C LEU A 87 3.68 1.41 -1.38
N GLN A 88 4.01 2.25 -2.37
CA GLN A 88 5.29 2.20 -3.07
C GLN A 88 6.50 2.38 -2.15
N VAL A 89 6.30 2.96 -0.96
CA VAL A 89 7.33 3.13 0.06
C VAL A 89 7.74 1.81 0.74
N LEU A 90 6.99 0.71 0.55
CA LEU A 90 7.21 -0.59 1.17
C LEU A 90 7.90 -1.58 0.20
N PRO A 91 9.24 -1.55 0.06
CA PRO A 91 9.97 -2.36 -0.92
C PRO A 91 9.91 -3.87 -0.65
N MET A 92 9.53 -4.28 0.57
CA MET A 92 9.41 -5.66 1.01
C MET A 92 7.99 -6.23 0.89
N LEU A 93 7.00 -5.41 0.53
CA LEU A 93 5.60 -5.85 0.43
C LEU A 93 5.44 -6.89 -0.68
N LYS A 94 5.04 -8.12 -0.28
CA LYS A 94 4.85 -9.27 -1.19
C LYS A 94 3.40 -9.69 -1.32
N ALA A 95 2.59 -9.54 -0.28
CA ALA A 95 1.18 -9.91 -0.29
C ALA A 95 0.29 -8.74 0.12
N LEU A 96 -0.73 -8.47 -0.69
CA LEU A 96 -1.72 -7.42 -0.46
C LEU A 96 -3.12 -8.00 -0.61
N VAL A 97 -4.04 -7.62 0.28
CA VAL A 97 -5.47 -7.93 0.15
C VAL A 97 -6.26 -6.64 0.19
N LEU A 98 -7.02 -6.36 -0.86
CA LEU A 98 -7.87 -5.18 -1.02
C LEU A 98 -9.32 -5.57 -1.36
N LEU A 99 -9.70 -6.85 -1.35
CA LEU A 99 -11.10 -7.28 -1.50
C LEU A 99 -12.08 -6.42 -0.68
N ASP A 100 -13.30 -6.25 -1.20
CA ASP A 100 -14.36 -5.44 -0.59
C ASP A 100 -13.97 -3.96 -0.40
N ASN A 101 -13.09 -3.42 -1.24
CA ASN A 101 -12.84 -1.98 -1.36
C ASN A 101 -13.31 -1.52 -2.75
N PRO A 102 -13.84 -0.29 -2.92
CA PRO A 102 -14.34 0.12 -4.23
C PRO A 102 -13.30 0.03 -5.36
N CYS A 103 -12.00 0.21 -5.07
CA CYS A 103 -10.95 0.04 -6.07
C CYS A 103 -10.84 -1.38 -6.63
N SER A 104 -11.31 -2.41 -5.92
CA SER A 104 -11.26 -3.80 -6.41
C SER A 104 -12.26 -4.09 -7.52
N ASP A 105 -13.26 -3.22 -7.72
CA ASP A 105 -14.28 -3.34 -8.76
C ASP A 105 -13.90 -2.59 -10.06
N GLU A 106 -12.80 -1.83 -10.04
CA GLU A 106 -12.33 -1.04 -11.18
C GLU A 106 -11.77 -1.95 -12.31
N PRO A 107 -11.92 -1.55 -13.58
CA PRO A 107 -11.34 -2.28 -14.70
C PRO A 107 -9.81 -2.33 -14.60
N ASN A 108 -9.22 -3.43 -15.04
CA ASN A 108 -7.76 -3.66 -14.98
C ASN A 108 -7.17 -3.60 -13.57
N TYR A 109 -8.00 -3.76 -12.52
CA TYR A 109 -7.61 -3.71 -11.11
C TYR A 109 -6.26 -4.37 -10.80
N ARG A 110 -6.10 -5.64 -11.19
CA ARG A 110 -4.88 -6.41 -10.95
C ARG A 110 -3.66 -5.80 -11.64
N LEU A 111 -3.79 -5.42 -12.91
CA LEU A 111 -2.71 -4.82 -13.70
C LEU A 111 -2.34 -3.45 -13.14
N GLU A 112 -3.30 -2.59 -12.80
CA GLU A 112 -3.03 -1.27 -12.21
C GLU A 112 -2.31 -1.37 -10.86
N VAL A 113 -2.74 -2.28 -9.99
CA VAL A 113 -2.04 -2.56 -8.72
C VAL A 113 -0.61 -3.04 -8.99
N LEU A 114 -0.40 -3.91 -9.97
CA LEU A 114 0.93 -4.43 -10.29
C LEU A 114 1.85 -3.37 -10.94
N VAL A 115 1.30 -2.46 -11.74
CA VAL A 115 2.02 -1.30 -12.30
C VAL A 115 2.53 -0.40 -11.17
N LEU A 116 1.69 -0.15 -10.16
CA LEU A 116 2.06 0.64 -8.98
C LEU A 116 3.03 -0.10 -8.06
N LEU A 117 2.82 -1.40 -7.85
CA LEU A 117 3.56 -2.24 -6.90
C LEU A 117 4.25 -3.42 -7.62
N PRO A 118 5.32 -3.17 -8.41
CA PRO A 118 5.92 -4.16 -9.31
C PRO A 118 6.57 -5.35 -8.60
N ARG A 119 6.85 -5.23 -7.31
CA ARG A 119 7.46 -6.29 -6.48
C ARG A 119 6.43 -7.18 -5.78
N LEU A 120 5.13 -6.86 -5.92
CA LEU A 120 4.06 -7.61 -5.31
C LEU A 120 4.01 -9.01 -5.92
N GLU A 121 3.91 -10.01 -5.07
CA GLU A 121 3.86 -11.42 -5.45
C GLU A 121 2.43 -11.93 -5.51
N ARG A 122 1.60 -11.47 -4.56
CA ARG A 122 0.21 -11.90 -4.42
C ARG A 122 -0.74 -10.73 -4.17
N LEU A 123 -1.86 -10.76 -4.86
CA LEU A 123 -2.99 -9.86 -4.67
C LEU A 123 -4.25 -10.69 -4.39
N ASP A 124 -4.99 -10.35 -3.34
CA ASP A 124 -6.25 -11.01 -2.96
C ASP A 124 -6.14 -12.54 -2.83
N LYS A 125 -4.97 -12.97 -2.37
CA LYS A 125 -4.53 -14.37 -2.19
C LYS A 125 -4.10 -15.10 -3.45
N GLU A 126 -4.25 -14.50 -4.62
CA GLU A 126 -3.81 -15.04 -5.91
C GLU A 126 -2.43 -14.52 -6.26
N SER A 127 -1.60 -15.36 -6.89
CA SER A 127 -0.29 -14.95 -7.41
C SER A 127 -0.45 -14.23 -8.75
N PHE A 128 0.53 -13.41 -9.12
CA PHE A 128 0.62 -12.87 -10.48
C PHE A 128 1.34 -13.83 -11.41
N GLU A 129 0.78 -14.02 -12.60
CA GLU A 129 1.39 -14.81 -13.67
C GLU A 129 2.48 -14.01 -14.41
N GLN A 130 3.29 -14.70 -15.20
CA GLN A 130 4.40 -14.07 -15.93
C GLN A 130 3.91 -13.09 -17.01
N ASP A 131 2.79 -13.39 -17.65
CA ASP A 131 2.19 -12.55 -18.68
C ASP A 131 1.64 -11.24 -18.08
N GLU A 132 0.92 -11.31 -16.94
CA GLU A 132 0.48 -10.12 -16.19
C GLU A 132 1.67 -9.22 -15.82
N ARG A 133 2.80 -9.82 -15.42
CA ARG A 133 4.03 -9.09 -15.07
C ARG A 133 4.68 -8.43 -16.28
N ALA A 134 4.69 -9.11 -17.43
CA ALA A 134 5.23 -8.55 -18.65
C ALA A 134 4.39 -7.33 -19.08
N GLU A 135 3.07 -7.50 -19.13
CA GLU A 135 2.12 -6.43 -19.50
C GLU A 135 2.22 -5.23 -18.56
N ALA A 136 2.20 -5.45 -17.23
CA ALA A 136 2.34 -4.36 -16.26
C ALA A 136 3.68 -3.61 -16.41
N ASN A 137 4.77 -4.31 -16.73
CA ASN A 137 6.07 -3.68 -16.98
C ASN A 137 6.06 -2.82 -18.25
N GLU A 138 5.43 -3.28 -19.33
CA GLU A 138 5.29 -2.49 -20.56
C GLU A 138 4.47 -1.22 -20.33
N ILE A 139 3.32 -1.34 -19.64
CA ILE A 139 2.48 -0.20 -19.26
C ILE A 139 3.29 0.80 -18.42
N ARG A 140 4.05 0.31 -17.45
CA ARG A 140 4.88 1.14 -16.57
C ARG A 140 5.98 1.88 -17.34
N GLN A 141 6.68 1.21 -18.25
CA GLN A 141 7.71 1.83 -19.08
C GLN A 141 7.13 2.91 -19.98
N LYS A 142 5.97 2.63 -20.60
CA LYS A 142 5.25 3.60 -21.43
C LYS A 142 4.86 4.86 -20.64
N ARG A 143 4.25 4.69 -19.46
CA ARG A 143 3.89 5.82 -18.57
C ARG A 143 5.09 6.67 -18.17
N GLN A 144 6.22 6.04 -17.86
CA GLN A 144 7.46 6.75 -17.51
C GLN A 144 8.03 7.54 -18.68
N GLU A 145 7.99 6.99 -19.89
CA GLU A 145 8.45 7.68 -21.09
C GLU A 145 7.56 8.87 -21.43
N GLU A 146 6.24 8.70 -21.39
CA GLU A 146 5.27 9.78 -21.60
C GLU A 146 5.46 10.92 -20.57
N GLU A 147 5.72 10.58 -19.31
CA GLU A 147 5.99 11.57 -18.27
C GLU A 147 7.32 12.32 -18.48
N LYS A 148 8.38 11.64 -18.93
CA LYS A 148 9.66 12.27 -19.29
C LYS A 148 9.50 13.23 -20.47
N VAL A 149 8.77 12.83 -21.51
CA VAL A 149 8.47 13.70 -22.67
C VAL A 149 7.69 14.93 -22.22
N ARG A 150 6.65 14.75 -21.40
CA ARG A 150 5.83 15.85 -20.86
C ARG A 150 6.66 16.82 -20.01
N THR A 151 7.53 16.31 -19.13
CA THR A 151 8.39 17.15 -18.28
C THR A 151 9.51 17.84 -19.05
N ALA A 152 10.06 17.21 -20.10
CA ALA A 152 11.04 17.85 -20.99
C ALA A 152 10.41 18.99 -21.80
N GLN A 153 9.21 18.77 -22.35
CA GLN A 153 8.47 19.80 -23.08
C GLN A 153 8.09 20.98 -22.17
N GLY A 154 7.60 20.72 -20.95
CA GLY A 154 7.25 21.79 -19.99
C GLY A 154 8.42 22.67 -19.53
N ARG A 155 9.66 22.18 -19.61
CA ARG A 155 10.88 22.97 -19.30
C ARG A 155 11.36 23.82 -20.48
N GLY A 156 11.07 23.41 -21.73
CA GLY A 156 11.48 24.12 -22.95
C GLY A 156 10.76 25.45 -23.19
N TRP A 157 9.52 25.62 -22.68
CA TRP A 157 8.75 26.86 -22.83
C TRP A 157 9.17 27.97 -21.86
N ARG A 158 9.86 27.64 -20.76
CA ARG A 158 10.18 28.59 -19.69
C ARG A 158 11.43 29.45 -19.95
N VAL A 159 12.12 29.27 -21.08
CA VAL A 159 13.40 29.95 -21.41
C VAL A 159 13.31 30.85 -22.64
N ARG A 160 12.12 31.11 -23.19
CA ARG A 160 11.92 32.04 -24.32
C ARG A 160 11.05 33.23 -23.92
N SER A 161 11.54 34.09 -23.03
CA SER A 161 11.00 35.44 -22.81
C SER A 161 12.03 36.27 -22.05
N VAL A 162 13.06 36.75 -22.75
CA VAL A 162 13.75 38.02 -22.50
C VAL A 162 14.24 38.55 -23.83
#